data_AF-A0A1M6SAH8-F1
#
_entry.id   AF-A0A1M6SAH8-F1
#
_cell.length_a   1.000
_cell.length_b   1.000
_cell.length_c   1.000
_cell.angle_alpha   90.00
_cell.angle_beta   90.00
_cell.angle_gamma   90.00
#
_symmetry.space_group_name_H-M   'P 1'
#
loop_
_entity.id
_entity.type
_entity.pdbx_description
1 polymer ?
#
loop_
_entity_poly.entity_id
_entity_poly.type
_entity_poly.pdbx_seq_one_letter_code
_entity_poly.pdbx_strand_id
1 'polypeptide(L)'
;MKIGCITSDGKSVEQVDLSVVKETVYELEIVVVNHPRHYPKYKVSSQTIAFADTQKEAEYLIQDALESKKWKTEDIFCFYIYERPIDFEYGWSEYMSSWVYSNDGHLLNKRLFPTFWSEGKFDGRSEEEVRFKWGDLVECLWGTSVELVYVLASPPGKEHYIRISKEQGKPYFGDDSDDSYVVIDGPGYQYHSHVDALSLFTPHYNIPKSIQQKYLKIWEGYLKDLEEYRKDIGYNAPF
;
A
#
# COMPACT_ATOMS: atom_id res chain seq x y z
N MET A 1 18.47 -11.67 17.75
CA MET A 1 18.26 -12.49 16.54
C MET A 1 18.21 -11.51 15.38
N LYS A 2 19.26 -11.43 14.56
CA LYS A 2 19.25 -10.55 13.37
C LYS A 2 18.49 -11.31 12.28
N ILE A 3 17.25 -10.93 12.03
CA ILE A 3 16.45 -11.46 10.92
C ILE A 3 16.86 -10.60 9.72
N GLY A 4 17.92 -11.01 9.03
CA GLY A 4 18.33 -10.43 7.75
C GLY A 4 17.93 -11.37 6.62
N CYS A 5 17.59 -10.82 5.45
CA CYS A 5 17.33 -11.60 4.25
C CYS A 5 18.53 -12.50 3.94
N ILE A 6 18.25 -13.78 3.69
CA ILE A 6 19.25 -14.76 3.29
C ILE A 6 19.12 -14.91 1.77
N THR A 7 20.21 -14.72 1.03
CA THR A 7 20.25 -14.98 -0.41
C THR A 7 19.98 -16.46 -0.70
N SER A 8 19.64 -16.80 -1.95
CA SER A 8 19.38 -18.20 -2.34
C SER A 8 20.57 -19.15 -2.13
N ASP A 9 21.79 -18.61 -1.98
CA ASP A 9 23.01 -19.36 -1.64
C ASP A 9 23.31 -19.41 -0.14
N GLY A 10 22.37 -18.99 0.72
CA GLY A 10 22.46 -19.15 2.17
C GLY A 10 23.30 -18.09 2.88
N LYS A 11 23.73 -17.02 2.20
CA LYS A 11 24.47 -15.92 2.82
C LYS A 11 23.51 -14.90 3.40
N SER A 12 23.80 -14.44 4.62
CA SER A 12 23.13 -13.25 5.14
C SER A 12 23.49 -12.07 4.24
N VAL A 13 22.48 -11.38 3.70
CA VAL A 13 22.68 -10.04 3.17
C VAL A 13 23.10 -9.19 4.37
N GLU A 14 24.32 -8.66 4.34
CA GLU A 14 24.72 -7.67 5.34
C GLU A 14 23.79 -6.47 5.18
N GLN A 15 23.13 -6.08 6.28
CA GLN A 15 22.36 -4.85 6.34
C GLN A 15 23.24 -3.69 5.85
N VAL A 16 22.79 -3.01 4.80
CA VAL A 16 23.51 -1.88 4.22
C VAL A 16 23.30 -0.69 5.14
N ASP A 17 24.39 -0.09 5.59
CA ASP A 17 24.35 1.17 6.34
C ASP A 17 23.79 2.28 5.44
N LEU A 18 22.54 2.69 5.63
CA LEU A 18 21.92 3.72 4.78
C LEU A 18 22.68 5.07 4.77
N SER A 19 23.61 5.31 5.70
CA SER A 19 24.52 6.47 5.62
C SER A 19 25.49 6.43 4.43
N VAL A 20 25.59 5.28 3.75
CA VAL A 20 26.37 5.14 2.52
C VAL A 20 25.64 5.58 1.27
N VAL A 21 24.32 5.83 1.34
CA VAL A 21 23.54 6.44 0.25
C VAL A 21 23.97 7.90 0.06
N LYS A 22 24.59 8.19 -1.08
CA LYS A 22 25.11 9.52 -1.41
C LYS A 22 24.14 10.33 -2.23
N GLU A 23 23.36 9.66 -3.10
CA GLU A 23 22.46 10.31 -4.05
C GLU A 23 21.20 9.49 -4.26
N THR A 24 20.07 10.18 -4.37
CA THR A 24 18.77 9.60 -4.70
C THR A 24 18.22 10.24 -5.97
N VAL A 25 17.33 9.51 -6.65
CA VAL A 25 16.54 9.99 -7.78
C VAL A 25 15.07 9.75 -7.50
N TYR A 26 14.21 10.62 -8.00
CA TYR A 26 12.76 10.46 -7.92
C TYR A 26 12.23 9.86 -9.21
N GLU A 27 11.87 8.59 -9.16
CA GLU A 27 11.25 7.83 -10.25
C GLU A 27 9.74 8.12 -10.29
N LEU A 28 9.23 8.61 -11.42
CA LEU A 28 7.80 8.79 -11.65
C LEU A 28 7.24 7.62 -12.47
N GLU A 29 6.35 6.84 -11.85
CA GLU A 29 5.59 5.75 -12.47
C GLU A 29 4.13 6.18 -12.68
N ILE A 30 3.59 5.86 -13.85
CA ILE A 30 2.16 5.97 -14.16
C ILE A 30 1.51 4.59 -14.17
N VAL A 31 0.31 4.46 -13.62
CA VAL A 31 -0.53 3.27 -13.73
C VAL A 31 -1.74 3.60 -14.59
N VAL A 32 -1.95 2.82 -15.65
CA VAL A 32 -3.05 3.03 -16.61
C VAL A 32 -3.95 1.81 -16.67
N VAL A 33 -5.25 2.05 -16.86
CA VAL A 33 -6.28 1.02 -16.92
C VAL A 33 -6.34 0.40 -18.30
N ASN A 34 -6.21 -0.92 -18.35
CA ASN A 34 -6.33 -1.68 -19.59
C ASN A 34 -7.80 -1.94 -19.89
N HIS A 35 -8.25 -1.52 -21.08
CA HIS A 35 -9.62 -1.76 -21.52
C HIS A 35 -9.86 -3.20 -22.01
N PRO A 36 -11.07 -3.76 -21.81
CA PRO A 36 -12.20 -3.14 -21.11
C PRO A 36 -12.06 -3.25 -19.58
N ARG A 37 -12.54 -2.21 -18.88
CA ARG A 37 -12.55 -2.15 -17.42
C ARG A 37 -13.92 -2.50 -16.85
N HIS A 38 -13.99 -3.53 -16.02
CA HIS A 38 -15.22 -3.97 -15.38
C HIS A 38 -14.94 -4.48 -13.96
N TYR A 39 -15.79 -4.11 -13.01
CA TYR A 39 -15.81 -4.78 -11.72
C TYR A 39 -16.26 -6.24 -11.84
N PRO A 40 -15.80 -7.12 -10.94
CA PRO A 40 -15.07 -6.81 -9.69
C PRO A 40 -13.55 -6.69 -9.86
N LYS A 41 -13.01 -7.00 -11.05
CA LYS A 41 -11.58 -7.03 -11.32
C LYS A 41 -11.30 -6.53 -12.73
N TYR A 42 -10.37 -5.60 -12.87
CA TYR A 42 -9.85 -5.16 -14.17
C TYR A 42 -8.32 -5.10 -14.17
N LYS A 43 -7.74 -5.03 -15.37
CA LYS A 43 -6.28 -5.04 -15.55
C LYS A 43 -5.76 -3.61 -15.60
N VAL A 44 -4.55 -3.43 -15.11
CA VAL A 44 -3.76 -2.20 -15.28
C VAL A 44 -2.40 -2.55 -15.85
N SER A 45 -1.69 -1.55 -16.35
CA SER A 45 -0.26 -1.62 -16.63
C SER A 45 0.43 -0.44 -15.99
N SER A 46 1.67 -0.64 -15.53
CA SER A 46 2.50 0.43 -14.99
C SER A 46 3.72 0.66 -15.88
N GLN A 47 4.19 1.91 -15.93
CA GLN A 47 5.38 2.29 -16.64
C GLN A 47 6.05 3.49 -15.95
N THR A 48 7.36 3.42 -15.78
CA THR A 48 8.19 4.58 -15.47
C THR A 48 8.21 5.56 -16.64
N ILE A 49 7.82 6.81 -16.40
CA ILE A 49 7.70 7.83 -17.45
C ILE A 49 8.74 8.95 -17.33
N ALA A 50 9.31 9.14 -16.15
CA ALA A 50 10.36 10.14 -15.93
C ALA A 50 11.18 9.87 -14.67
N PHE A 51 12.32 10.56 -14.58
CA PHE A 51 13.15 10.66 -13.40
C PHE A 51 13.40 12.15 -13.12
N ALA A 52 13.51 12.52 -11.85
CA ALA A 52 13.80 13.88 -11.42
C ALA A 52 14.78 13.91 -10.23
N ASP A 53 15.45 15.05 -10.06
CA ASP A 53 16.43 15.23 -8.98
C ASP A 53 15.74 15.54 -7.64
N THR A 54 14.50 16.04 -7.68
CA THR A 54 13.71 16.35 -6.49
C THR A 54 12.27 15.83 -6.57
N GLN A 55 11.67 15.53 -5.41
CA GLN A 55 10.25 15.17 -5.32
C GLN A 55 9.37 16.23 -5.99
N LYS A 56 9.66 17.51 -5.79
CA LYS A 56 8.86 18.62 -6.34
C LYS A 56 8.92 18.67 -7.87
N GLU A 57 10.07 18.37 -8.46
CA GLU A 57 10.18 18.25 -9.92
C GLU A 57 9.41 17.04 -10.45
N ALA A 58 9.47 15.90 -9.76
CA ALA A 58 8.64 14.75 -10.10
C ALA A 58 7.13 15.07 -9.99
N GLU A 59 6.70 15.87 -9.01
CA GLU A 59 5.32 16.36 -8.90
C GLU A 59 4.92 17.28 -10.05
N TYR A 60 5.82 18.15 -10.53
CA TYR A 60 5.57 18.94 -11.74
C TYR A 60 5.40 18.07 -12.98
N LEU A 61 6.18 17.00 -13.09
CA LEU A 61 6.09 16.05 -14.21
C LEU A 61 4.77 15.28 -14.25
N ILE A 62 4.07 15.13 -13.12
CA ILE A 62 2.68 14.62 -13.10
C ILE A 62 1.76 15.57 -13.86
N GLN A 63 1.88 16.88 -13.62
CA GLN A 63 1.05 17.88 -14.29
C GLN A 63 1.35 17.92 -15.80
N ASP A 64 2.63 17.87 -16.17
CA ASP A 64 3.04 17.77 -17.57
C ASP A 64 2.47 16.50 -18.23
N ALA A 65 2.46 15.36 -17.52
CA ALA A 65 1.86 14.13 -18.03
C ALA A 65 0.36 14.28 -18.28
N LEU A 66 -0.39 14.88 -17.34
CA LEU A 66 -1.83 15.13 -17.45
C LEU A 66 -2.20 16.06 -18.62
N GLU A 67 -1.35 17.03 -18.92
CA GLU A 67 -1.54 17.96 -20.04
C GLU A 67 -1.07 17.39 -21.39
N SER A 68 -0.17 16.40 -21.37
CA SER A 68 0.43 15.82 -22.56
C SER A 68 -0.59 15.09 -23.45
N LYS A 69 -0.46 15.24 -24.77
CA LYS A 69 -1.29 14.48 -25.73
C LYS A 69 -1.11 12.96 -25.63
N LYS A 70 0.03 12.49 -25.10
CA LYS A 70 0.36 11.07 -24.98
C LYS A 70 -0.54 10.38 -23.96
N TRP A 71 -0.72 10.98 -22.79
CA TRP A 71 -1.44 10.35 -21.67
C TRP A 71 -2.87 10.85 -21.52
N LYS A 72 -3.21 11.99 -22.13
CA LYS A 72 -4.56 12.59 -22.06
C LYS A 72 -5.69 11.71 -22.60
N THR A 73 -5.39 10.71 -23.43
CA THR A 73 -6.37 9.75 -23.93
C THR A 73 -6.40 8.44 -23.15
N GLU A 74 -5.43 8.22 -22.28
CA GLU A 74 -5.34 7.03 -21.44
C GLU A 74 -6.24 7.19 -20.21
N ASP A 75 -6.73 6.06 -19.71
CA ASP A 75 -7.47 6.01 -18.46
C ASP A 75 -6.49 5.80 -17.31
N ILE A 76 -5.98 6.92 -16.77
CA ILE A 76 -5.00 6.90 -15.69
C ILE A 76 -5.67 6.43 -14.41
N PHE A 77 -5.07 5.44 -13.74
CA PHE A 77 -5.49 4.95 -12.43
C PHE A 77 -4.84 5.77 -11.32
N CYS A 78 -3.52 5.87 -11.32
CA CYS A 78 -2.76 6.64 -10.33
C CYS A 78 -1.35 6.95 -10.83
N PHE A 79 -0.61 7.73 -10.05
CA PHE A 79 0.82 7.90 -10.19
C PHE A 79 1.53 7.49 -8.90
N TYR A 80 2.72 6.95 -9.04
CA TYR A 80 3.66 6.77 -7.94
C TYR A 80 4.92 7.60 -8.18
N ILE A 81 5.42 8.23 -7.13
CA ILE A 81 6.79 8.72 -7.08
C ILE A 81 7.53 7.83 -6.09
N TYR A 82 8.66 7.27 -6.51
CA TYR A 82 9.57 6.52 -5.65
C TYR A 82 10.89 7.26 -5.54
N GLU A 83 11.35 7.49 -4.31
CA GLU A 83 12.73 7.89 -4.08
C GLU A 83 13.62 6.63 -4.12
N ARG A 84 14.53 6.57 -5.09
CA ARG A 84 15.42 5.43 -5.33
C ARG A 84 16.88 5.82 -5.04
N PRO A 85 17.67 4.97 -4.38
CA PRO A 85 19.12 5.16 -4.30
C PRO A 85 19.76 4.91 -5.68
N ILE A 86 20.75 5.70 -6.06
CA ILE A 86 21.46 5.52 -7.36
C ILE A 86 22.67 4.60 -7.22
N ASP A 87 23.25 4.57 -6.03
CA ASP A 87 24.55 4.03 -5.72
C ASP A 87 24.53 2.62 -5.11
N PHE A 88 23.36 1.98 -5.08
CA PHE A 88 23.15 0.63 -4.56
C PHE A 88 22.20 -0.19 -5.44
N GLU A 89 22.37 -1.52 -5.41
CA GLU A 89 21.43 -2.44 -6.04
C GLU A 89 20.20 -2.63 -5.15
N TYR A 90 19.02 -2.61 -5.76
CA TYR A 90 17.75 -2.80 -5.07
C TYR A 90 16.75 -3.63 -5.87
N GLY A 91 15.86 -4.29 -5.14
CA GLY A 91 14.69 -4.96 -5.67
C GLY A 91 13.64 -3.96 -6.18
N TRP A 92 12.87 -4.38 -7.17
CA TRP A 92 11.89 -3.51 -7.84
C TRP A 92 10.88 -2.85 -6.88
N SER A 93 10.49 -3.55 -5.80
CA SER A 93 9.57 -3.08 -4.77
C SER A 93 10.23 -2.26 -3.66
N GLU A 94 11.55 -2.06 -3.70
CA GLU A 94 12.29 -1.43 -2.60
C GLU A 94 12.65 0.04 -2.90
N TYR A 95 12.30 0.96 -2.01
CA TYR A 95 12.48 2.41 -2.19
C TYR A 95 12.77 3.09 -0.86
N MET A 96 13.38 4.29 -0.90
CA MET A 96 13.70 5.09 0.29
C MET A 96 12.46 5.78 0.86
N SER A 97 11.57 6.21 -0.03
CA SER A 97 10.28 6.83 0.26
C SER A 97 9.40 6.69 -0.97
N SER A 98 8.09 6.78 -0.79
CA SER A 98 7.14 6.74 -1.89
C SER A 98 5.92 7.61 -1.65
N TRP A 99 5.33 8.11 -2.73
CA TRP A 99 4.14 8.94 -2.73
C TRP A 99 3.19 8.43 -3.79
N VAL A 100 1.91 8.34 -3.46
CA VAL A 100 0.86 7.92 -4.38
C VAL A 100 -0.08 9.09 -4.64
N TYR A 101 -0.36 9.34 -5.91
CA TYR A 101 -1.22 10.42 -6.37
C TYR A 101 -2.40 9.85 -7.15
N SER A 102 -3.54 10.53 -7.08
CA SER A 102 -4.73 10.20 -7.86
C SER A 102 -4.51 10.42 -9.35
N ASN A 103 -5.45 9.92 -10.15
CA ASN A 103 -5.50 10.13 -11.59
C ASN A 103 -5.57 11.59 -12.05
N ASP A 104 -5.90 12.53 -11.16
CA ASP A 104 -5.87 13.98 -11.38
C ASP A 104 -4.68 14.69 -10.71
N GLY A 105 -3.73 13.92 -10.14
CA GLY A 105 -2.47 14.43 -9.63
C GLY A 105 -2.50 14.96 -8.20
N HIS A 106 -3.54 14.69 -7.42
CA HIS A 106 -3.58 15.02 -5.99
C HIS A 106 -2.87 13.96 -5.16
N LEU A 107 -2.03 14.38 -4.21
CA LEU A 107 -1.38 13.47 -3.27
C LEU A 107 -2.44 12.74 -2.43
N LEU A 108 -2.46 11.42 -2.51
CA LEU A 108 -3.37 10.57 -1.77
C LEU A 108 -2.73 10.08 -0.47
N ASN A 109 -1.51 9.57 -0.54
CA ASN A 109 -0.78 9.04 0.61
C ASN A 109 0.73 8.98 0.34
N LYS A 110 1.52 8.69 1.37
CA LYS A 110 2.98 8.58 1.28
C LYS A 110 3.55 7.58 2.29
N ARG A 111 4.77 7.13 2.05
CA ARG A 111 5.62 6.37 2.98
C ARG A 111 6.97 7.07 3.03
N LEU A 112 7.40 7.48 4.22
CA LEU A 112 8.63 8.28 4.42
C LEU A 112 9.70 7.48 5.17
N PHE A 113 9.83 6.20 4.84
CA PHE A 113 10.84 5.31 5.39
C PHE A 113 11.20 4.25 4.34
N PRO A 114 12.45 3.74 4.39
CA PRO A 114 12.94 2.79 3.42
C PRO A 114 12.25 1.42 3.58
N THR A 115 11.99 0.75 2.46
CA THR A 115 11.46 -0.63 2.44
C THR A 115 12.56 -1.68 2.19
N PHE A 116 13.81 -1.27 2.03
CA PHE A 116 14.94 -2.20 1.89
C PHE A 116 15.24 -2.91 3.20
N TRP A 117 15.52 -4.22 3.10
CA TRP A 117 16.22 -5.01 4.11
C TRP A 117 15.67 -4.92 5.54
N SER A 118 14.38 -4.61 5.70
CA SER A 118 13.69 -4.41 6.97
C SER A 118 14.34 -3.36 7.89
N GLU A 119 15.02 -2.36 7.32
CA GLU A 119 15.57 -1.22 8.08
C GLU A 119 14.53 -0.11 8.29
N GLY A 120 13.41 -0.17 7.56
CA GLY A 120 12.27 0.72 7.73
C GLY A 120 11.77 0.67 9.16
N LYS A 121 11.89 1.80 9.87
CA LYS A 121 11.28 1.98 11.19
C LYS A 121 9.89 2.56 10.97
N PHE A 122 8.91 1.68 10.81
CA PHE A 122 7.52 2.10 10.82
C PHE A 122 7.11 2.42 12.26
N ASP A 123 6.80 3.69 12.53
CA ASP A 123 6.39 4.17 13.85
C ASP A 123 4.88 4.31 13.99
N GLY A 124 4.12 3.86 12.98
CA GLY A 124 2.66 3.93 12.91
C GLY A 124 2.15 5.07 12.03
N ARG A 125 0.94 4.89 11.48
CA ARG A 125 0.23 5.93 10.73
C ARG A 125 -0.39 6.95 11.68
N SER A 126 -0.44 8.22 11.29
CA SER A 126 -1.33 9.19 11.96
C SER A 126 -2.79 8.97 11.55
N GLU A 127 -3.74 9.52 12.30
CA GLU A 127 -5.17 9.41 11.97
C GLU A 127 -5.48 9.98 10.58
N GLU A 128 -4.80 11.05 10.18
CA GLU A 128 -4.94 11.70 8.87
C GLU A 128 -4.35 10.88 7.72
N GLU A 129 -3.36 10.03 8.00
CA GLU A 129 -2.73 9.14 7.00
C GLU A 129 -3.56 7.86 6.76
N VAL A 130 -4.48 7.52 7.69
CA VAL A 130 -5.39 6.38 7.54
C VAL A 130 -6.61 6.79 6.71
N ARG A 131 -6.58 6.43 5.42
CA ARG A 131 -7.58 6.79 4.40
C ARG A 131 -8.89 5.98 4.47
N PHE A 132 -8.82 4.73 4.92
CA PHE A 132 -9.97 3.81 4.91
C PHE A 132 -10.20 3.18 6.27
N LYS A 133 -11.45 2.82 6.56
CA LYS A 133 -11.90 2.27 7.84
C LYS A 133 -12.61 0.94 7.63
N TRP A 134 -12.80 0.21 8.72
CA TRP A 134 -13.50 -1.06 8.73
C TRP A 134 -14.85 -0.98 8.00
N GLY A 135 -15.09 -1.91 7.08
CA GLY A 135 -16.32 -1.99 6.29
C GLY A 135 -16.34 -1.13 5.02
N ASP A 136 -15.30 -0.34 4.75
CA ASP A 136 -15.17 0.36 3.48
C ASP A 136 -14.95 -0.66 2.34
N LEU A 137 -15.72 -0.53 1.26
CA LEU A 137 -15.52 -1.25 0.00
C LEU A 137 -14.64 -0.39 -0.92
N VAL A 138 -13.42 -0.87 -1.17
CA VAL A 138 -12.36 -0.11 -1.83
C VAL A 138 -11.77 -0.89 -3.00
N GLU A 139 -11.04 -0.19 -3.86
CA GLU A 139 -10.19 -0.81 -4.87
C GLU A 139 -8.81 -1.09 -4.29
N CYS A 140 -8.29 -2.28 -4.57
CA CYS A 140 -6.95 -2.70 -4.21
C CYS A 140 -6.13 -2.97 -5.46
N LEU A 141 -4.99 -2.29 -5.60
CA LEU A 141 -4.04 -2.48 -6.68
C LEU A 141 -3.09 -3.65 -6.37
N TRP A 142 -3.27 -4.74 -7.12
CA TRP A 142 -2.50 -5.98 -7.06
C TRP A 142 -1.58 -6.11 -8.27
N GLY A 143 -0.46 -5.39 -8.26
CA GLY A 143 0.49 -5.37 -9.38
C GLY A 143 -0.19 -4.96 -10.70
N THR A 144 -0.57 -5.94 -11.52
CA THR A 144 -1.20 -5.73 -12.84
C THR A 144 -2.75 -5.75 -12.84
N SER A 145 -3.40 -5.80 -11.68
CA SER A 145 -4.86 -5.77 -11.60
C SER A 145 -5.38 -4.97 -10.43
N VAL A 146 -6.59 -4.43 -10.58
CA VAL A 146 -7.34 -3.79 -9.50
C VAL A 146 -8.56 -4.62 -9.17
N GLU A 147 -8.80 -4.85 -7.89
CA GLU A 147 -9.90 -5.67 -7.39
C GLU A 147 -10.66 -4.96 -6.26
N LEU A 148 -11.98 -5.17 -6.19
CA LEU A 148 -12.75 -4.70 -5.03
C LEU A 148 -12.48 -5.56 -3.80
N VAL A 149 -12.29 -4.92 -2.65
CA VAL A 149 -12.04 -5.58 -1.36
C VAL A 149 -12.74 -4.80 -0.23
N TYR A 150 -13.10 -5.48 0.86
CA TYR A 150 -13.50 -4.83 2.10
C TYR A 150 -12.32 -4.62 3.04
N VAL A 151 -12.28 -3.48 3.71
CA VAL A 151 -11.30 -3.21 4.76
C VAL A 151 -11.74 -3.86 6.09
N LEU A 152 -10.85 -4.65 6.68
CA LEU A 152 -11.03 -5.30 7.98
C LEU A 152 -10.27 -4.60 9.10
N ALA A 153 -9.08 -4.07 8.79
CA ALA A 153 -8.29 -3.30 9.75
C ALA A 153 -7.40 -2.30 9.01
N SER A 154 -7.17 -1.16 9.64
CA SER A 154 -6.20 -0.16 9.20
C SER A 154 -4.79 -0.49 9.69
N PRO A 155 -3.74 0.07 9.06
CA PRO A 155 -2.39 0.01 9.61
C PRO A 155 -2.36 0.51 11.07
N PRO A 156 -1.47 -0.03 11.92
CA PRO A 156 -1.33 0.43 13.29
C PRO A 156 -1.03 1.92 13.38
N GLY A 157 -1.71 2.60 14.31
CA GLY A 157 -1.46 4.01 14.60
C GLY A 157 -0.21 4.23 15.45
N LYS A 158 0.29 5.47 15.48
CA LYS A 158 1.49 5.85 16.28
C LYS A 158 1.35 5.50 17.76
N GLU A 159 0.14 5.65 18.30
CA GLU A 159 -0.19 5.35 19.69
C GLU A 159 0.07 3.88 20.05
N HIS A 160 -0.07 2.96 19.09
CA HIS A 160 0.21 1.55 19.28
C HIS A 160 1.69 1.31 19.62
N TYR A 161 2.60 1.87 18.80
CA TYR A 161 4.04 1.73 19.00
C TYR A 161 4.54 2.49 20.22
N ILE A 162 3.94 3.67 20.52
CA ILE A 162 4.22 4.41 21.76
C ILE A 162 3.85 3.57 22.99
N ARG A 163 2.70 2.90 22.99
CA ARG A 163 2.27 2.03 24.09
C ARG A 163 3.24 0.87 24.29
N ILE A 164 3.56 0.14 23.22
CA ILE A 164 4.47 -1.01 23.30
C ILE A 164 5.86 -0.57 23.78
N SER A 165 6.36 0.56 23.27
CA SER A 165 7.65 1.10 23.70
C SER A 165 7.70 1.39 25.20
N LYS A 166 6.61 1.93 25.77
CA LYS A 166 6.47 2.17 27.22
C LYS A 166 6.42 0.87 28.02
N GLU A 167 5.66 -0.11 27.56
CA GLU A 167 5.53 -1.41 28.21
C GLU A 167 6.86 -2.18 28.22
N GLN A 168 7.66 -2.06 27.17
CA GLN A 168 8.97 -2.71 27.05
C GLN A 168 10.12 -1.91 27.68
N GLY A 169 9.92 -0.64 28.01
CA GLY A 169 10.98 0.26 28.50
C GLY A 169 12.08 0.57 27.48
N LYS A 170 11.82 0.36 26.18
CA LYS A 170 12.75 0.63 25.08
C LYS A 170 11.98 0.97 23.79
N PRO A 171 12.58 1.70 22.84
CA PRO A 171 11.93 1.98 21.55
C PRO A 171 11.54 0.69 20.83
N TYR A 172 10.30 0.64 20.34
CA TYR A 172 9.76 -0.42 19.50
C TYR A 172 9.15 0.19 18.24
N PHE A 173 9.53 -0.37 17.08
CA PHE A 173 9.08 0.05 15.76
C PHE A 173 8.62 -1.19 15.00
N GLY A 174 7.66 -1.00 14.10
CA GLY A 174 7.32 -1.98 13.09
C GLY A 174 8.32 -1.96 11.94
N ASP A 175 8.21 -2.96 11.09
CA ASP A 175 8.86 -2.98 9.79
C ASP A 175 7.91 -2.49 8.69
N ASP A 176 8.34 -2.55 7.44
CA ASP A 176 7.54 -2.11 6.29
C ASP A 176 6.27 -2.94 6.08
N SER A 177 6.24 -4.20 6.54
CA SER A 177 5.07 -5.08 6.41
C SER A 177 3.94 -4.72 7.38
N ASP A 178 4.27 -4.03 8.48
CA ASP A 178 3.29 -3.50 9.43
C ASP A 178 2.50 -2.32 8.85
N ASP A 179 3.03 -1.63 7.82
CA ASP A 179 2.34 -0.54 7.13
C ASP A 179 1.33 -1.08 6.09
N SER A 180 0.42 -1.92 6.56
CA SER A 180 -0.56 -2.64 5.75
C SER A 180 -1.99 -2.55 6.30
N TYR A 181 -2.96 -2.53 5.39
CA TYR A 181 -4.35 -2.82 5.70
C TYR A 181 -4.58 -4.32 5.70
N VAL A 182 -5.53 -4.78 6.52
CA VAL A 182 -6.11 -6.11 6.38
C VAL A 182 -7.38 -5.97 5.55
N VAL A 183 -7.47 -6.72 4.45
CA VAL A 183 -8.62 -6.67 3.54
C VAL A 183 -9.15 -8.06 3.25
N ILE A 184 -10.37 -8.14 2.69
CA ILE A 184 -11.02 -9.40 2.31
C ILE A 184 -11.78 -9.27 0.99
N ASP A 185 -11.73 -10.31 0.16
CA ASP A 185 -12.39 -10.39 -1.15
C ASP A 185 -13.17 -11.71 -1.36
N GLY A 186 -13.16 -12.59 -0.36
CA GLY A 186 -13.75 -13.92 -0.39
C GLY A 186 -14.54 -14.26 0.88
N PRO A 187 -15.33 -15.35 0.86
CA PRO A 187 -16.26 -15.66 1.95
C PRO A 187 -15.52 -16.19 3.19
N GLY A 188 -15.30 -15.31 4.16
CA GLY A 188 -14.77 -15.67 5.48
C GLY A 188 -13.30 -15.27 5.70
N TYR A 189 -12.89 -15.24 6.98
CA TYR A 189 -11.61 -14.62 7.36
C TYR A 189 -10.39 -15.29 6.73
N GLN A 190 -10.44 -16.57 6.35
CA GLN A 190 -9.34 -17.25 5.65
C GLN A 190 -8.97 -16.65 4.28
N TYR A 191 -9.82 -15.79 3.72
CA TYR A 191 -9.55 -15.04 2.49
C TYR A 191 -8.99 -13.64 2.76
N HIS A 192 -8.59 -13.33 4.01
CA HIS A 192 -7.96 -12.05 4.30
C HIS A 192 -6.57 -11.97 3.66
N SER A 193 -6.17 -10.75 3.34
CA SER A 193 -4.82 -10.42 2.86
C SER A 193 -4.33 -9.16 3.55
N HIS A 194 -3.02 -9.09 3.72
CA HIS A 194 -2.32 -7.88 4.14
C HIS A 194 -1.86 -7.12 2.90
N VAL A 195 -2.23 -5.86 2.79
CA VAL A 195 -2.02 -5.04 1.60
C VAL A 195 -1.33 -3.75 1.99
N ASP A 196 -0.30 -3.38 1.23
CA ASP A 196 0.40 -2.11 1.37
C ASP A 196 -0.56 -0.92 1.47
N ALA A 197 -0.31 -0.03 2.44
CA ALA A 197 -1.14 1.14 2.69
C ALA A 197 -1.28 2.10 1.49
N LEU A 198 -0.37 2.04 0.52
CA LEU A 198 -0.39 2.85 -0.71
C LEU A 198 -1.10 2.16 -1.88
N SER A 199 -1.62 0.94 -1.70
CA SER A 199 -2.29 0.15 -2.74
C SER A 199 -3.83 0.20 -2.67
N LEU A 200 -4.41 0.94 -1.73
CA LEU A 200 -5.86 1.10 -1.62
C LEU A 200 -6.36 2.44 -2.19
N PHE A 201 -7.49 2.38 -2.88
CA PHE A 201 -8.10 3.49 -3.60
C PHE A 201 -9.61 3.52 -3.40
N THR A 202 -10.19 4.72 -3.41
CA THR A 202 -11.63 4.86 -3.57
C THR A 202 -12.04 4.29 -4.92
N PRO A 203 -13.17 3.55 -5.02
CA PRO A 203 -13.64 3.01 -6.29
C PRO A 203 -13.71 4.06 -7.40
N HIS A 204 -12.87 3.94 -8.43
CA HIS A 204 -12.80 4.91 -9.54
C HIS A 204 -14.07 4.89 -10.40
N TYR A 205 -14.77 3.77 -10.43
CA TYR A 205 -15.97 3.58 -11.24
C TYR A 205 -17.19 3.25 -10.40
N ASN A 206 -18.37 3.45 -11.00
CA ASN A 206 -19.63 3.02 -10.42
C ASN A 206 -19.68 1.49 -10.31
N ILE A 207 -19.86 0.97 -9.09
CA ILE A 207 -19.98 -0.47 -8.83
C ILE A 207 -21.40 -0.92 -9.21
N PRO A 208 -21.59 -1.85 -10.18
CA PRO A 208 -22.93 -2.32 -10.54
C PRO A 208 -23.67 -2.96 -9.36
N LYS A 209 -24.99 -2.79 -9.28
CA LYS A 209 -25.82 -3.34 -8.19
C LYS A 209 -25.62 -4.84 -7.96
N SER A 210 -25.44 -5.62 -9.03
CA SER A 210 -25.17 -7.06 -8.93
C SER A 210 -23.84 -7.36 -8.22
N ILE A 211 -22.81 -6.55 -8.46
CA ILE A 211 -21.51 -6.67 -7.78
C ILE A 211 -21.62 -6.18 -6.34
N GLN A 212 -22.33 -5.07 -6.08
CA GLN A 212 -22.59 -4.62 -4.70
C GLN A 212 -23.27 -5.71 -3.87
N GLN A 213 -24.29 -6.37 -4.42
CA GLN A 213 -24.97 -7.50 -3.75
C GLN A 213 -24.05 -8.70 -3.53
N LYS A 214 -23.15 -9.00 -4.48
CA LYS A 214 -22.15 -10.06 -4.33
C LYS A 214 -21.21 -9.76 -3.16
N TYR A 215 -20.68 -8.54 -3.10
CA TYR A 215 -19.76 -8.12 -2.05
C TYR A 215 -20.43 -8.01 -0.69
N LEU A 216 -21.68 -7.54 -0.64
CA LEU A 216 -22.44 -7.54 0.61
C LEU A 216 -22.55 -8.95 1.23
N LYS A 217 -22.74 -9.99 0.42
CA LYS A 217 -22.75 -11.38 0.91
C LYS A 217 -21.40 -11.83 1.47
N ILE A 218 -20.30 -11.36 0.89
CA ILE A 218 -18.95 -11.62 1.39
C ILE A 218 -18.80 -11.00 2.78
N TRP A 219 -19.21 -9.73 2.91
CA TRP A 219 -19.20 -9.01 4.18
C TRP A 219 -20.05 -9.70 5.25
N GLU A 220 -21.30 -10.05 4.92
CA GLU A 220 -22.20 -10.78 5.81
C GLU A 220 -21.61 -12.13 6.26
N GLY A 221 -20.95 -12.85 5.35
CA GLY A 221 -20.23 -14.09 5.68
C GLY A 221 -19.11 -13.86 6.69
N TYR A 222 -18.27 -12.85 6.46
CA TYR A 222 -17.22 -12.48 7.42
C TYR A 222 -17.77 -12.10 8.80
N LEU A 223 -18.84 -11.30 8.86
CA LEU A 223 -19.45 -10.91 10.13
C LEU A 223 -19.95 -12.12 10.91
N LYS A 224 -20.50 -13.12 10.23
CA LYS A 224 -20.95 -14.37 10.86
C LYS A 224 -19.76 -15.15 11.44
N ASP A 225 -18.69 -15.32 10.66
CA ASP A 225 -17.47 -16.01 11.13
C ASP A 225 -16.87 -15.29 12.35
N LEU A 226 -16.85 -13.96 12.33
CA LEU A 226 -16.36 -13.14 13.43
C LEU A 226 -17.22 -13.33 14.70
N GLU A 227 -18.54 -13.43 14.56
CA GLU A 227 -19.45 -13.67 15.68
C GLU A 227 -19.25 -15.07 16.29
N GLU A 228 -19.08 -16.10 15.45
CA GLU A 228 -18.78 -17.46 15.89
C GLU A 228 -17.43 -17.51 16.61
N TYR A 229 -16.39 -16.92 16.03
CA TYR A 229 -15.07 -16.83 16.64
C TYR A 229 -15.12 -16.17 18.02
N ARG A 230 -15.81 -15.01 18.15
CA ARG A 230 -15.96 -14.30 19.43
C ARG A 230 -16.64 -15.14 20.52
N LYS A 231 -17.61 -15.98 20.14
CA LYS A 231 -18.27 -16.91 21.07
C LYS A 231 -17.30 -17.99 21.55
N ASP A 232 -16.47 -18.52 20.65
CA ASP A 232 -15.53 -19.60 20.97
C ASP A 232 -14.40 -19.15 21.90
N ILE A 233 -13.85 -17.94 21.70
CA ILE A 233 -12.74 -17.43 22.53
C ILE A 233 -13.19 -16.64 23.76
N GLY A 234 -14.49 -16.46 23.97
CA GLY A 234 -15.05 -15.70 25.09
C GLY A 234 -14.63 -14.23 25.12
N TYR A 235 -14.18 -13.68 23.98
CA TYR A 235 -13.49 -12.40 23.89
C TYR A 235 -14.34 -11.37 23.13
N ASN A 236 -14.81 -10.34 23.83
CA ASN A 236 -15.54 -9.19 23.28
C ASN A 236 -14.61 -7.98 23.08
N ALA A 237 -13.49 -8.15 22.37
CA ALA A 237 -12.67 -6.99 22.00
C ALA A 237 -13.13 -6.41 20.65
N PRO A 238 -13.25 -5.07 20.52
CA PRO A 238 -13.32 -4.42 19.23
C PRO A 238 -11.92 -4.45 18.59
N PHE A 239 -11.86 -4.81 17.31
CA PHE A 239 -10.72 -4.50 16.45
C PHE A 239 -10.82 -3.03 16.04
#